data_AF-A0A9E3W1R9-F1
#
_entry.id   AF-A0A9E3W1R9-F1
#
_cell.length_a   1.000
_cell.length_b   1.000
_cell.length_c   1.000
_cell.angle_alpha   90.00
_cell.angle_beta   90.00
_cell.angle_gamma   90.00
#
_symmetry.space_group_name_H-M   'P 1'
#
loop_
_entity.id
_entity.type
_entity.pdbx_description
1 polymer ?
#
loop_
_entity_poly.entity_id
_entity_poly.type
_entity_poly.pdbx_seq_one_letter_code
_entity_poly.pdbx_strand_id
1 'polypeptide(L)'
;MTKRVKIAWLYLAAALFVALNLYLVVQKDFYLAFSLPIVLGVLLLYIFSLDKVILLISLLTPLSVNIEDMDVGLAVSLPVEPMLAGVLVLFTAKFLYERNYDKKIALHPIAVVIYLMFGWMI
;
A
#
# COMPACT_ATOMS: atom_id res chain seq x y z
N MET A 1 31.63 -5.37 -17.06
CA MET A 1 31.16 -4.00 -17.30
C MET A 1 31.78 -3.06 -16.26
N THR A 2 32.55 -2.05 -16.70
CA THR A 2 33.24 -1.07 -15.87
C THR A 2 32.25 -0.25 -15.03
N LYS A 3 32.58 0.06 -13.76
CA LYS A 3 31.70 0.78 -12.81
C LYS A 3 31.09 2.07 -13.39
N ARG A 4 31.83 2.78 -14.24
CA ARG A 4 31.38 4.01 -14.93
C ARG A 4 30.20 3.80 -15.88
N VAL A 5 30.16 2.66 -16.59
CA VAL A 5 29.08 2.34 -17.53
C VAL A 5 27.76 2.11 -16.78
N LYS A 6 27.80 1.43 -15.62
CA LYS A 6 26.60 1.23 -14.79
C LYS A 6 26.01 2.55 -14.29
N ILE A 7 26.88 3.50 -13.90
CA ILE A 7 26.47 4.82 -13.42
C ILE A 7 25.86 5.64 -14.57
N ALA A 8 26.48 5.62 -15.76
CA ALA A 8 25.93 6.31 -16.93
C ALA A 8 24.54 5.78 -17.32
N TRP A 9 24.33 4.46 -17.28
CA TRP A 9 23.02 3.86 -17.51
C TRP A 9 21.97 4.27 -16.48
N LEU A 10 22.35 4.38 -15.20
CA LEU A 10 21.45 4.85 -14.15
C LEU A 10 21.01 6.30 -14.41
N TYR A 11 21.95 7.19 -14.74
CA TYR A 11 21.64 8.58 -15.05
C TYR A 11 20.77 8.73 -16.31
N LEU A 12 21.02 7.90 -17.33
CA LEU A 12 20.19 7.88 -18.53
C LEU A 12 18.76 7.44 -18.19
N ALA A 13 18.60 6.37 -17.42
CA ALA A 13 17.29 5.90 -16.98
C ALA A 13 16.55 6.95 -16.12
N ALA A 14 17.26 7.62 -15.22
CA ALA A 14 16.70 8.70 -14.41
C ALA A 14 16.27 9.90 -15.27
N ALA A 15 17.10 10.33 -16.22
CA ALA A 15 16.77 11.41 -17.15
C ALA A 15 15.54 11.08 -18.00
N LEU A 16 15.46 9.84 -18.49
CA LEU A 16 14.32 9.36 -19.28
C LEU A 16 13.04 9.27 -18.44
N PHE A 17 13.14 8.80 -17.19
CA PHE A 17 12.02 8.79 -16.24
C PHE A 17 11.50 10.21 -16.00
N VAL A 18 12.37 11.17 -15.73
CA VAL A 18 11.97 12.58 -15.52
C VAL A 18 11.33 13.16 -16.78
N ALA A 19 11.93 12.94 -17.96
CA ALA A 19 11.39 13.41 -19.23
C ALA A 19 9.99 12.85 -19.51
N LEU A 20 9.77 11.56 -19.25
CA LEU A 20 8.47 10.91 -19.40
C LEU A 20 7.42 11.49 -18.45
N ASN A 21 7.78 11.72 -17.19
CA ASN A 21 6.88 12.33 -16.21
C ASN A 21 6.50 13.77 -16.59
N LEU A 22 7.47 14.57 -17.05
CA LEU A 22 7.22 15.93 -17.54
C LEU A 22 6.25 15.91 -18.73
N TYR A 23 6.45 14.99 -19.67
CA TYR A 23 5.52 14.81 -20.80
C TYR A 23 4.11 14.45 -20.34
N LEU A 24 3.97 13.53 -19.37
CA LEU A 24 2.68 13.11 -18.80
C LEU A 24 1.96 14.26 -18.08
N VAL A 25 2.70 15.11 -17.37
CA VAL A 25 2.13 16.30 -16.72
C VAL A 25 1.65 17.30 -17.76
N VAL A 26 2.49 17.66 -18.75
CA VAL A 26 2.13 18.68 -19.74
C VAL A 26 0.94 18.27 -20.61
N GLN A 27 0.84 16.99 -20.99
CA GLN A 27 -0.19 16.53 -21.92
C GLN A 27 -1.47 16.05 -21.25
N LYS A 28 -1.40 15.58 -20.01
CA LYS A 28 -2.52 14.89 -19.35
C LYS A 28 -2.80 15.33 -17.92
N ASP A 29 -2.12 16.36 -17.42
CA ASP A 29 -2.21 16.82 -16.02
C ASP A 29 -2.04 15.66 -15.01
N PHE A 30 -1.29 14.63 -15.38
CA PHE A 30 -1.16 13.41 -14.60
C PHE A 30 0.05 13.46 -13.67
N TYR A 31 -0.12 14.07 -12.50
CA TYR A 31 0.93 14.23 -11.50
C TYR A 31 1.29 12.92 -10.76
N LEU A 32 0.39 11.93 -10.78
CA LEU A 32 0.52 10.70 -10.00
C LEU A 32 1.71 9.85 -10.44
N ALA A 33 2.20 9.99 -11.67
CA ALA A 33 3.35 9.26 -12.18
C ALA A 33 4.64 9.54 -11.38
N PHE A 34 4.79 10.75 -10.80
CA PHE A 34 5.94 11.08 -9.94
C PHE A 34 5.98 10.28 -8.64
N SER A 35 4.83 9.77 -8.19
CA SER A 35 4.75 8.94 -6.98
C SER A 35 5.29 7.52 -7.18
N LEU A 36 5.59 7.10 -8.43
CA LEU A 36 6.01 5.73 -8.75
C LEU A 36 7.17 5.21 -7.89
N PRO A 37 8.27 5.96 -7.63
CA PRO A 37 9.36 5.46 -6.79
C PRO A 37 8.91 5.23 -5.34
N ILE A 38 8.01 6.08 -4.83
CA ILE A 38 7.46 5.97 -3.48
C ILE A 38 6.56 4.73 -3.40
N VAL A 39 5.66 4.55 -4.36
CA VAL A 39 4.77 3.39 -4.45
C VAL A 39 5.59 2.09 -4.52
N LEU A 40 6.62 2.04 -5.36
CA LEU A 40 7.52 0.88 -5.44
C LEU A 40 8.26 0.64 -4.12
N GLY A 41 8.73 1.70 -3.46
CA GLY A 41 9.35 1.58 -2.13
C GLY A 41 8.40 0.98 -1.09
N VAL A 42 7.15 1.43 -1.07
CA VAL A 42 6.11 0.89 -0.18
C VAL A 42 5.79 -0.57 -0.52
N LEU A 43 5.64 -0.91 -1.80
CA LEU A 43 5.41 -2.30 -2.25
C LEU A 43 6.57 -3.24 -1.84
N LEU A 44 7.82 -2.76 -1.87
CA LEU A 44 8.95 -3.53 -1.36
C LEU A 44 8.85 -3.72 0.15
N LEU A 45 8.43 -2.70 0.92
CA LEU A 45 8.22 -2.84 2.36
C LEU A 45 7.15 -3.88 2.70
N TYR A 46 6.11 -4.03 1.89
CA TYR A 46 5.12 -5.10 2.08
C TYR A 46 5.74 -6.51 2.04
N ILE A 47 6.74 -6.72 1.20
CA ILE A 47 7.41 -8.02 1.06
C ILE A 47 8.48 -8.20 2.15
N PHE A 48 9.27 -7.16 2.42
CA PHE A 48 10.42 -7.26 3.32
C PHE A 48 10.11 -7.02 4.79
N SER A 49 9.10 -6.21 5.12
CA SER A 49 8.82 -5.80 6.50
C SER A 49 7.41 -5.23 6.66
N LEU A 50 6.45 -6.11 6.95
CA LEU A 50 5.06 -5.72 7.18
C LEU A 50 4.90 -4.81 8.42
N ASP A 51 5.74 -4.97 9.44
CA ASP A 51 5.72 -4.11 10.65
C ASP A 51 5.94 -2.63 10.32
N LYS A 52 6.86 -2.34 9.39
CA LYS A 52 7.14 -0.97 8.96
C LYS A 52 5.98 -0.40 8.14
N VAL A 53 5.28 -1.24 7.39
CA VAL A 53 4.07 -0.82 6.68
C VAL A 53 2.98 -0.43 7.68
N ILE A 54 2.78 -1.21 8.74
CA ILE A 54 1.81 -0.87 9.79
C ILE A 54 2.17 0.46 10.48
N LEU A 55 3.45 0.68 10.79
CA LEU A 55 3.92 1.96 11.35
C LEU A 55 3.70 3.12 10.39
N LEU A 56 3.97 2.92 9.10
CA LEU A 56 3.72 3.92 8.05
C LEU A 56 2.22 4.23 7.96
N ILE A 57 1.36 3.21 7.98
CA ILE A 57 -0.09 3.39 7.97
C ILE A 57 -0.52 4.22 9.18
N SER A 58 -0.08 3.86 10.39
CA SER A 58 -0.42 4.61 11.62
C SER A 58 0.01 6.08 11.55
N LEU A 59 1.14 6.38 10.90
CA LEU A 59 1.61 7.75 10.67
C LEU A 59 0.75 8.48 9.63
N LEU A 60 0.28 7.78 8.60
CA LEU A 60 -0.53 8.34 7.52
C LEU A 60 -2.01 8.46 7.87
N THR A 61 -2.52 7.70 8.85
CA THR A 61 -3.91 7.77 9.32
C THR A 61 -4.38 9.18 9.70
N PRO A 62 -3.66 9.98 10.51
CA PRO A 62 -4.09 11.36 10.78
C PRO A 62 -3.97 12.31 9.57
N LEU A 63 -3.23 11.91 8.54
CA LEU A 63 -3.05 12.67 7.30
C LEU A 63 -3.94 12.18 6.17
N SER A 64 -4.78 11.17 6.40
CA SER A 64 -5.60 10.61 5.35
C SER A 64 -6.75 11.56 4.98
N VAL A 65 -7.04 11.61 3.69
CA VAL A 65 -8.09 12.47 3.14
C VAL A 65 -9.20 11.58 2.63
N ASN A 66 -10.40 11.78 3.16
CA ASN A 66 -11.60 11.09 2.68
C ASN A 66 -11.98 11.64 1.29
N ILE A 67 -12.09 10.74 0.32
CA ILE A 67 -12.63 11.04 -1.00
C ILE A 67 -14.09 10.62 -1.00
N GLU A 68 -14.99 11.60 -0.95
CA GLU A 68 -16.45 11.39 -0.94
C GLU A 68 -17.06 11.36 -2.36
N ASP A 69 -16.43 12.05 -3.31
CA ASP A 69 -16.89 12.20 -4.71
C ASP A 69 -16.43 11.05 -5.63
N MET A 70 -16.45 9.80 -5.15
CA MET A 70 -16.33 8.66 -6.07
C MET A 70 -17.72 8.33 -6.60
N ASP A 71 -17.92 8.41 -7.93
CA ASP A 71 -19.17 8.04 -8.65
C ASP A 71 -19.73 6.65 -8.27
N VAL A 72 -18.92 5.82 -7.61
CA VAL A 72 -19.23 4.46 -7.14
C VAL A 72 -19.90 4.46 -5.75
N GLY A 73 -20.10 5.61 -5.11
CA GLY A 73 -20.66 5.71 -3.75
C GLY A 73 -19.75 5.12 -2.66
N LEU A 74 -18.48 4.88 -2.98
CA LEU A 74 -17.47 4.37 -2.06
C LEU A 74 -16.70 5.55 -1.46
N ALA A 75 -16.98 5.89 -0.21
CA ALA A 75 -16.15 6.78 0.57
C ALA A 75 -14.86 6.02 0.95
N VAL A 76 -13.72 6.44 0.39
CA VAL A 76 -12.41 5.83 0.64
C VAL A 76 -11.42 6.92 1.05
N SER A 77 -10.75 6.74 2.18
CA SER A 77 -9.64 7.61 2.57
C SER A 77 -8.34 7.20 1.89
N LEU A 78 -7.74 8.15 1.17
CA LEU A 78 -6.45 7.95 0.52
C LEU A 78 -5.34 8.54 1.39
N PRO A 79 -4.16 7.89 1.51
CA PRO A 79 -3.76 6.61 0.89
C PRO A 79 -4.01 5.36 1.76
N VAL A 80 -4.63 5.52 2.93
CA VAL A 80 -4.60 4.53 4.01
C VAL A 80 -5.44 3.30 3.73
N GLU A 81 -6.64 3.45 3.18
CA GLU A 81 -7.52 2.32 2.87
C GLU A 81 -6.90 1.37 1.83
N PRO A 82 -6.35 1.85 0.70
CA PRO A 82 -5.62 0.99 -0.23
C PRO A 82 -4.47 0.22 0.44
N MET A 83 -3.77 0.87 1.36
CA MET A 83 -2.68 0.23 2.09
C MET A 83 -3.18 -0.85 3.06
N LEU A 84 -4.21 -0.56 3.85
CA LEU A 84 -4.83 -1.54 4.75
C LEU A 84 -5.42 -2.72 3.97
N ALA A 85 -6.04 -2.48 2.81
CA ALA A 85 -6.51 -3.53 1.91
C ALA A 85 -5.37 -4.43 1.45
N GLY A 86 -4.22 -3.85 1.09
CA GLY A 86 -3.00 -4.61 0.77
C GLY A 86 -2.52 -5.50 1.92
N VAL A 87 -2.53 -4.99 3.16
CA VAL A 87 -2.20 -5.79 4.36
C VAL A 87 -3.18 -6.95 4.51
N LEU A 88 -4.48 -6.70 4.35
CA LEU A 88 -5.53 -7.70 4.47
C LEU A 88 -5.35 -8.82 3.43
N VAL A 89 -5.07 -8.47 2.17
CA VAL A 89 -4.83 -9.44 1.09
C VAL A 89 -3.63 -10.33 1.41
N LEU A 90 -2.50 -9.74 1.81
CA LEU A 90 -1.30 -10.52 2.17
C LEU A 90 -1.53 -11.37 3.41
N PHE A 91 -2.20 -10.85 4.43
CA PHE A 91 -2.56 -11.59 5.63
C PHE A 91 -3.44 -12.79 5.29
N THR A 92 -4.44 -12.60 4.44
CA THR A 92 -5.34 -13.65 3.97
C THR A 92 -4.60 -14.70 3.16
N ALA A 93 -3.72 -14.29 2.26
CA ALA A 93 -2.88 -15.18 1.47
C ALA A 93 -1.95 -16.02 2.37
N LYS A 94 -1.31 -15.37 3.36
CA LYS A 94 -0.46 -16.06 4.36
C LYS A 94 -1.26 -17.07 5.17
N PHE A 95 -2.44 -16.67 5.65
CA PHE A 95 -3.35 -17.53 6.40
C PHE A 95 -3.76 -18.76 5.59
N LEU A 96 -4.11 -18.57 4.31
CA LEU A 96 -4.50 -19.66 3.42
C LEU A 96 -3.33 -20.61 3.11
N TYR A 97 -2.10 -20.10 3.05
CA TYR A 97 -0.89 -20.88 2.80
C TYR A 97 -0.46 -21.71 4.01
N GLU A 98 -0.40 -21.11 5.20
CA GLU A 98 0.12 -21.78 6.40
C GLU A 98 -0.83 -22.85 6.94
N ARG A 99 -2.16 -22.74 6.69
CA ARG A 99 -3.25 -23.66 7.11
C ARG A 99 -3.31 -24.02 8.60
N ASN A 100 -2.32 -23.64 9.38
CA ASN A 100 -2.23 -23.82 10.82
C ASN A 100 -2.65 -22.52 11.46
N TYR A 101 -3.81 -22.56 12.10
CA TYR A 101 -4.34 -21.43 12.81
C TYR A 101 -4.01 -21.54 14.30
N ASP A 102 -3.38 -20.51 14.87
CA ASP A 102 -3.19 -20.46 16.32
C ASP A 102 -4.54 -20.14 16.98
N LYS A 103 -5.16 -21.17 17.57
CA LYS A 103 -6.44 -21.06 18.29
C LYS A 103 -6.38 -20.01 19.41
N LYS A 104 -5.19 -19.70 19.96
CA LYS A 104 -5.01 -18.65 20.96
C LYS A 104 -5.39 -17.27 20.41
N ILE A 105 -5.19 -17.03 19.11
CA ILE A 105 -5.51 -15.76 18.46
C ILE A 105 -7.03 -15.65 18.21
N ALA A 106 -7.73 -16.72 17.78
CA ALA A 106 -9.20 -16.65 17.56
C ALA A 106 -9.95 -16.46 18.86
N LEU A 107 -9.48 -17.17 19.88
CA LEU A 107 -10.12 -17.18 21.19
C LEU A 107 -9.61 -16.03 22.07
N HIS A 108 -8.80 -15.13 21.50
CA HIS A 108 -8.41 -13.93 22.21
C HIS A 108 -9.66 -13.11 22.53
N PRO A 109 -9.79 -12.54 23.75
CA PRO A 109 -10.98 -11.80 24.16
C PRO A 109 -11.41 -10.73 23.15
N ILE A 110 -10.43 -10.03 22.56
CA ILE A 110 -10.67 -9.00 21.53
C ILE A 110 -11.28 -9.61 20.25
N ALA A 111 -10.79 -10.76 19.79
CA ALA A 111 -11.31 -11.43 18.60
C ALA A 111 -12.75 -11.90 18.83
N VAL A 112 -13.06 -12.43 20.03
CA VAL A 112 -14.42 -12.82 20.41
C VAL A 112 -15.38 -11.63 20.39
N VAL A 113 -14.98 -10.47 20.92
CA VAL A 113 -15.78 -9.24 20.86
C VAL A 113 -16.03 -8.82 19.42
N ILE A 114 -15.01 -8.88 18.55
CA ILE A 114 -15.15 -8.56 17.12
C ILE A 114 -16.15 -9.52 16.45
N TYR A 115 -16.07 -10.83 16.71
CA TYR A 115 -17.03 -11.80 16.17
C TYR A 115 -18.46 -11.54 16.64
N LEU A 116 -18.64 -11.17 17.91
CA LEU A 116 -19.95 -10.78 18.43
C LEU A 116 -20.48 -9.51 17.76
N MET A 117 -19.61 -8.51 17.51
CA MET A 117 -20.02 -7.30 16.80
C MET A 117 -20.46 -7.61 15.36
N PHE A 118 -19.71 -8.44 14.63
CA PHE A 118 -20.12 -8.86 13.29
C PHE A 118 -21.43 -9.66 13.30
N GLY A 119 -21.60 -10.55 14.27
CA GLY A 119 -22.85 -11.31 14.44
C GLY A 119 -24.04 -10.43 14.80
N TRP A 120 -23.83 -9.31 15.47
CA TRP A 120 -24.88 -8.32 15.77
C TRP A 120 -25.28 -7.47 14.56
N MET A 121 -24.32 -7.17 13.66
CA MET A 121 -24.56 -6.35 12.48
C MET A 121 -25.36 -7.06 11.38
N ILE A 122 -25.41 -8.39 11.41
CA ILE A 122 -26.18 -9.25 10.50
C ILE A 122 -27.59 -9.44 11.07
#